data_AF-A0A3C1CHT7-F1
#
_entry.id   AF-A0A3C1CHT7-F1
#
_cell.length_a   1.000
_cell.length_b   1.000
_cell.length_c   1.000
_cell.angle_alpha   90.00
_cell.angle_beta   90.00
_cell.angle_gamma   90.00
#
_symmetry.space_group_name_H-M   'P 1'
#
loop_
_entity.id
_entity.type
_entity.pdbx_description
1 polymer ?
#
loop_
_entity_poly.entity_id
_entity_poly.type
_entity_poly.pdbx_seq_one_letter_code
_entity_poly.pdbx_strand_id
1 'polypeptide(L)'
;MAAFTVVGVLAAVPTAASASNWVASVAAGSGAQAQSSGLPSPPASVTAACTSAASNTIVVTWSAVANAATFSVYEATAAASGPYRAVATGVTSTSWTSGGLSSANYWFEVTAYLGTNWQSVLSTASAESTTTHSGKTKSCTQP
;
A
#
# COMPACT_ATOMS: atom_id res chain seq x y z
N MET A 1 27.89 -52.77 58.20
CA MET A 1 27.91 -53.10 56.76
C MET A 1 26.50 -53.47 56.33
N ALA A 2 25.87 -52.65 55.50
CA ALA A 2 24.72 -52.95 54.62
C ALA A 2 24.44 -51.63 53.85
N ALA A 3 24.89 -51.46 52.61
CA ALA A 3 24.36 -51.96 51.34
C ALA A 3 23.17 -51.13 50.79
N PHE A 4 23.54 -50.28 49.81
CA PHE A 4 22.83 -49.70 48.66
C PHE A 4 21.33 -49.95 48.46
N THR A 5 20.57 -48.91 48.09
CA THR A 5 20.07 -48.72 46.70
C THR A 5 19.44 -47.34 46.50
N VAL A 6 19.95 -46.63 45.50
CA VAL A 6 19.33 -45.46 44.85
C VAL A 6 18.26 -45.99 43.89
N VAL A 7 17.03 -45.50 44.00
CA VAL A 7 16.04 -45.58 42.92
C VAL A 7 15.54 -44.17 42.65
N GLY A 8 15.99 -43.63 41.52
CA GLY A 8 15.57 -42.34 41.01
C GLY A 8 14.15 -42.38 40.46
N VAL A 9 13.41 -41.32 40.72
CA VAL A 9 12.31 -40.90 39.85
C VAL A 9 12.82 -39.68 39.09
N LEU A 10 13.09 -39.87 37.80
CA LEU A 10 13.26 -38.78 36.85
C LEU A 10 11.92 -38.05 36.75
N ALA A 11 11.75 -36.98 37.50
CA ALA A 11 10.76 -35.97 37.16
C ALA A 11 11.35 -35.15 36.00
N ALA A 12 10.87 -35.40 34.79
CA ALA A 12 11.14 -34.51 33.67
C ALA A 12 10.52 -33.14 33.99
N VAL A 13 11.35 -32.20 34.43
CA VAL A 13 10.97 -30.81 34.56
C VAL A 13 10.86 -30.25 33.14
N PRO A 14 9.72 -29.74 32.68
CA PRO A 14 9.72 -28.94 31.47
C PRO A 14 10.54 -27.68 31.77
N THR A 15 11.69 -27.52 31.13
CA THR A 15 12.44 -26.26 31.14
C THR A 15 11.59 -25.23 30.43
N ALA A 16 10.75 -24.52 31.19
CA ALA A 16 10.17 -23.28 30.73
C ALA A 16 11.34 -22.33 30.45
N ALA A 17 11.54 -21.97 29.19
CA ALA A 17 12.53 -20.97 28.81
C ALA A 17 12.23 -19.71 29.61
N SER A 18 13.13 -19.34 30.52
CA SER A 18 13.09 -18.08 31.23
C SER A 18 13.34 -16.99 30.20
N ALA A 19 12.27 -16.43 29.64
CA ALA A 19 12.35 -15.15 28.96
C ALA A 19 12.63 -14.11 30.05
N SER A 20 13.86 -13.61 30.11
CA SER A 20 14.18 -12.43 30.92
C SER A 20 13.30 -11.29 30.43
N ASN A 21 12.31 -10.91 31.24
CA ASN A 21 11.53 -9.71 31.01
C ASN A 21 12.42 -8.50 31.29
N TRP A 22 12.90 -7.87 30.22
CA TRP A 22 13.56 -6.57 30.30
C TRP A 22 12.53 -5.53 30.73
N VAL A 23 12.43 -5.29 32.04
CA VAL A 23 11.67 -4.17 32.58
C VAL A 23 12.49 -2.90 32.30
N ALA A 24 12.12 -2.18 31.24
CA ALA A 24 12.51 -0.78 31.11
C ALA A 24 11.64 0.03 32.06
N SER A 25 12.17 0.38 33.23
CA SER A 25 11.51 1.27 34.17
C SER A 25 11.48 2.69 33.59
N VAL A 26 10.27 3.17 33.29
CA VAL A 26 10.02 4.56 32.93
C VAL A 26 10.08 5.39 34.23
N ALA A 27 10.96 6.38 34.29
CA ALA A 27 11.12 7.23 35.48
C ALA A 27 9.79 7.90 35.89
N ALA A 28 9.56 8.07 37.19
CA ALA A 28 8.39 8.79 37.70
C ALA A 28 8.40 10.24 37.18
N GLY A 29 7.36 10.63 36.43
CA GLY A 29 7.28 11.92 35.73
C GLY A 29 7.56 11.85 34.23
N SER A 30 8.04 10.71 33.72
CA SER A 30 8.11 10.46 32.28
C SER A 30 6.70 10.19 31.74
N GLY A 31 6.11 11.17 31.07
CA GLY A 31 4.94 10.96 30.24
C GLY A 31 5.35 10.12 29.03
N ALA A 32 5.18 8.80 29.09
CA ALA A 32 5.29 7.96 27.91
C ALA A 32 4.17 8.35 26.93
N GLN A 33 4.48 9.23 25.99
CA GLN A 33 3.54 9.68 24.98
C GLN A 33 3.58 8.64 23.85
N ALA A 34 2.62 7.71 23.86
CA ALA A 34 2.38 6.91 22.66
C ALA A 34 1.76 7.85 21.61
N GLN A 35 2.58 8.38 20.70
CA GLN A 35 2.07 9.08 19.53
C GLN A 35 1.63 8.03 18.51
N SER A 36 0.34 7.74 18.45
CA SER A 36 -0.23 7.06 17.28
C SER A 36 -0.30 8.08 16.14
N SER A 37 0.60 7.97 15.18
CA SER A 37 0.35 8.60 13.88
C SER A 37 -0.70 7.75 13.18
N GLY A 38 -1.85 8.36 12.84
CA GLY A 38 -2.82 7.70 11.98
C GLY A 38 -2.19 7.35 10.62
N LEU A 39 -2.70 6.30 9.98
CA LEU A 39 -2.38 6.04 8.58
C LEU A 39 -2.75 7.28 7.74
N PRO A 40 -2.01 7.59 6.65
CA PRO A 40 -2.43 8.64 5.73
C PRO A 40 -3.87 8.44 5.28
N SER A 41 -4.59 9.56 5.12
CA SER A 41 -5.85 9.54 4.41
C SER A 41 -5.62 9.10 2.96
N PRO A 42 -6.53 8.31 2.36
CA PRO A 42 -6.42 7.97 0.95
C PRO A 42 -6.44 9.24 0.08
N PRO A 43 -5.71 9.26 -1.04
CA PRO A 43 -5.83 10.31 -2.04
C PRO A 43 -7.28 10.48 -2.50
N ALA A 44 -7.75 11.72 -2.56
CA ALA A 44 -9.09 12.07 -3.02
C ALA A 44 -9.07 12.64 -4.44
N SER A 45 -10.25 12.74 -5.05
CA SER A 45 -10.45 13.34 -6.39
C SER A 45 -9.54 12.73 -7.46
N VAL A 46 -9.42 11.39 -7.45
CA VAL A 46 -8.65 10.68 -8.47
C VAL A 46 -9.37 10.77 -9.80
N THR A 47 -8.72 11.41 -10.77
CA THR A 47 -9.22 11.56 -12.13
C THR A 47 -8.22 10.95 -13.08
N ALA A 48 -8.72 10.16 -14.02
CA ALA A 48 -7.99 9.78 -15.22
C ALA A 48 -8.35 10.79 -16.30
N ALA A 49 -7.43 11.18 -17.16
CA ALA A 49 -7.65 12.08 -18.28
C ALA A 49 -6.82 11.66 -19.50
N CYS A 50 -7.44 11.52 -20.66
CA CYS A 50 -6.72 11.19 -21.89
C CYS A 50 -5.79 12.35 -22.28
N THR A 51 -4.48 12.13 -22.42
CA THR A 51 -3.53 13.21 -22.80
C THR A 51 -3.58 13.49 -24.29
N SER A 52 -3.62 12.42 -25.10
CA SER A 52 -3.72 12.51 -26.55
C SER A 52 -4.19 11.18 -27.11
N ALA A 53 -5.22 11.23 -27.94
CA ALA A 53 -5.75 10.07 -28.66
C ALA A 53 -4.67 9.33 -29.47
N ALA A 54 -3.67 10.05 -29.99
CA ALA A 54 -2.57 9.47 -30.79
C ALA A 54 -1.51 8.74 -29.94
N SER A 55 -1.36 9.11 -28.66
CA SER A 55 -0.33 8.57 -27.77
C SER A 55 -0.83 7.44 -26.86
N ASN A 56 -2.15 7.31 -26.68
CA ASN A 56 -2.80 6.32 -25.79
C ASN A 56 -2.27 6.38 -24.38
N THR A 57 -2.00 7.59 -23.93
CA THR A 57 -1.57 7.88 -22.57
C THR A 57 -2.72 8.48 -21.80
N ILE A 58 -2.85 8.07 -20.56
CA ILE A 58 -3.78 8.61 -19.59
C ILE A 58 -2.96 9.31 -18.51
N VAL A 59 -3.28 10.57 -18.25
CA VAL A 59 -2.79 11.30 -17.08
C VAL A 59 -3.75 11.03 -15.94
N VAL A 60 -3.25 10.43 -14.88
CA VAL A 60 -3.96 10.27 -13.61
C VAL A 60 -3.55 11.41 -12.70
N THR A 61 -4.50 12.16 -12.16
CA THR A 61 -4.27 13.21 -11.16
C THR A 61 -5.08 12.94 -9.90
N TRP A 62 -4.55 13.34 -8.75
CA TRP A 62 -5.18 13.17 -7.45
C TRP A 62 -4.86 14.34 -6.53
N SER A 63 -5.59 14.43 -5.41
CA SER A 63 -5.35 15.47 -4.41
C SER A 63 -4.12 15.12 -3.55
N ALA A 64 -3.33 16.13 -3.18
CA ALA A 64 -2.22 15.97 -2.25
C ALA A 64 -2.72 15.44 -0.89
N VAL A 65 -1.97 14.49 -0.32
CA VAL A 65 -2.22 13.96 1.03
C VAL A 65 -1.20 14.58 1.97
N ALA A 66 -1.66 15.14 3.10
CA ALA A 66 -0.78 15.77 4.07
C ALA A 66 0.29 14.78 4.57
N ASN A 67 1.54 15.23 4.60
CA ASN A 67 2.72 14.44 5.00
C ASN A 67 3.09 13.26 4.09
N ALA A 68 2.35 13.01 3.00
CA ALA A 68 2.72 11.95 2.07
C ALA A 68 4.04 12.26 1.36
N ALA A 69 4.98 11.32 1.44
CA ALA A 69 6.28 11.40 0.79
C ALA A 69 6.20 10.93 -0.67
N THR A 70 5.43 9.88 -0.92
CA THR A 70 5.28 9.29 -2.26
C THR A 70 3.88 8.70 -2.45
N PHE A 71 3.51 8.46 -3.70
CA PHE A 71 2.28 7.79 -4.10
C PHE A 71 2.59 6.57 -4.96
N SER A 72 1.70 5.59 -4.94
CA SER A 72 1.70 4.49 -5.89
C SER A 72 0.37 4.47 -6.65
N VAL A 73 0.46 4.27 -7.95
CA VAL A 73 -0.67 4.23 -8.88
C VAL A 73 -0.94 2.79 -9.25
N TYR A 74 -2.21 2.42 -9.19
CA TYR A 74 -2.71 1.10 -9.50
C TYR A 74 -3.68 1.19 -10.66
N GLU A 75 -3.64 0.18 -11.52
CA GLU A 75 -4.46 0.07 -12.73
C GLU A 75 -5.26 -1.23 -12.70
N ALA A 76 -6.53 -1.16 -13.08
CA ALA A 76 -7.37 -2.31 -13.39
C ALA A 76 -7.88 -2.19 -14.83
N THR A 77 -7.97 -3.33 -15.52
CA THR A 77 -8.41 -3.40 -16.93
C THR A 77 -9.67 -4.24 -17.16
N ALA A 78 -10.22 -4.83 -16.10
CA ALA A 78 -11.36 -5.75 -16.19
C ALA A 78 -12.67 -5.15 -15.65
N ALA A 79 -12.59 -4.48 -14.50
CA ALA A 79 -13.71 -3.81 -13.85
C ALA A 79 -13.20 -2.76 -12.86
N ALA A 80 -14.04 -1.78 -12.53
CA ALA A 80 -13.77 -0.80 -11.47
C ALA A 80 -13.55 -1.41 -10.08
N SER A 81 -14.04 -2.64 -9.84
CA SER A 81 -13.82 -3.39 -8.60
C SER A 81 -12.48 -4.14 -8.56
N GLY A 82 -11.67 -4.06 -9.62
CA GLY A 82 -10.39 -4.73 -9.73
C GLY A 82 -10.44 -6.09 -10.45
N PRO A 83 -9.37 -6.89 -10.37
CA PRO A 83 -8.16 -6.69 -9.57
C PRO A 83 -7.27 -5.56 -10.07
N TYR A 84 -6.70 -4.80 -9.14
CA TYR A 84 -5.77 -3.71 -9.40
C TYR A 84 -4.31 -4.16 -9.31
N ARG A 85 -3.46 -3.65 -10.20
CA ARG A 85 -2.00 -3.90 -10.22
C ARG A 85 -1.23 -2.60 -10.15
N ALA A 86 -0.17 -2.55 -9.36
CA ALA A 86 0.69 -1.37 -9.30
C ALA A 86 1.39 -1.17 -10.65
N VAL A 87 1.20 0.01 -11.25
CA VAL A 87 1.82 0.42 -12.51
C VAL A 87 2.90 1.49 -12.30
N ALA A 88 2.85 2.20 -11.16
CA ALA A 88 3.89 3.12 -10.73
C ALA A 88 4.00 3.14 -9.21
N THR A 89 5.22 3.31 -8.71
CA THR A 89 5.52 3.47 -7.29
C THR A 89 6.50 4.61 -7.09
N GLY A 90 6.50 5.21 -5.90
CA GLY A 90 7.46 6.27 -5.58
C GLY A 90 7.19 7.61 -6.29
N VAL A 91 5.96 7.85 -6.75
CA VAL A 91 5.59 9.10 -7.42
C VAL A 91 5.56 10.23 -6.39
N THR A 92 6.38 11.27 -6.56
CA THR A 92 6.43 12.41 -5.62
C THR A 92 5.47 13.54 -5.99
N SER A 93 4.99 13.55 -7.23
CA SER A 93 4.00 14.51 -7.72
C SER A 93 2.57 14.01 -7.46
N THR A 94 1.59 14.90 -7.59
CA THR A 94 0.15 14.57 -7.51
C THR A 94 -0.46 14.19 -8.85
N SER A 95 0.38 13.78 -9.79
CA SER A 95 0.01 13.40 -11.14
C SER A 95 1.00 12.38 -11.68
N TRP A 96 0.50 11.44 -12.47
CA TRP A 96 1.29 10.46 -13.20
C TRP A 96 0.71 10.23 -14.58
N THR A 97 1.57 10.01 -15.57
CA THR A 97 1.13 9.72 -16.94
C THR A 97 1.49 8.28 -17.28
N SER A 98 0.51 7.53 -17.76
CA SER A 98 0.71 6.16 -18.21
C SER A 98 1.64 6.10 -19.42
N GLY A 99 2.29 4.95 -19.59
CA GLY A 99 2.89 4.60 -20.87
C GLY A 99 1.84 4.41 -21.96
N GLY A 100 2.28 3.97 -23.15
CA GLY A 100 1.36 3.63 -24.24
C GLY A 100 0.47 2.45 -23.84
N LEU A 101 -0.82 2.72 -23.69
CA LEU A 101 -1.83 1.72 -23.33
C LEU A 101 -2.32 0.96 -24.57
N SER A 102 -2.88 -0.22 -24.35
CA SER A 102 -3.52 -1.06 -25.38
C SER A 102 -5.02 -0.81 -25.43
N SER A 103 -5.71 -1.33 -26.45
CA SER A 103 -7.17 -1.23 -26.55
C SER A 103 -7.86 -1.95 -25.38
N ALA A 104 -8.32 -1.21 -24.38
CA ALA A 104 -8.98 -1.72 -23.18
C ALA A 104 -9.64 -0.57 -22.40
N ASN A 105 -10.40 -0.96 -21.38
CA ASN A 105 -11.01 -0.05 -20.42
C ASN A 105 -10.09 -0.01 -19.20
N TYR A 106 -9.86 1.17 -18.66
CA TYR A 106 -8.90 1.41 -17.59
C TYR A 106 -9.56 2.13 -16.42
N TRP A 107 -9.26 1.66 -15.21
CA TRP A 107 -9.59 2.31 -13.95
C TRP A 107 -8.32 2.47 -13.13
N PHE A 108 -8.19 3.60 -12.43
CA PHE A 108 -7.02 3.90 -11.65
C PHE A 108 -7.36 4.17 -10.20
N GLU A 109 -6.56 3.63 -9.30
CA GLU A 109 -6.58 3.92 -7.87
C GLU A 109 -5.20 4.38 -7.43
N VAL A 110 -5.16 5.19 -6.37
CA VAL A 110 -3.91 5.76 -5.86
C VAL A 110 -3.86 5.55 -4.35
N THR A 111 -2.68 5.24 -3.84
CA THR A 111 -2.39 5.18 -2.40
C THR A 111 -1.24 6.12 -2.07
N ALA A 112 -1.25 6.66 -0.86
CA ALA A 112 -0.22 7.54 -0.33
C ALA A 112 0.68 6.80 0.66
N TYR A 113 1.97 7.14 0.66
CA TYR A 113 2.96 6.62 1.59
C TYR A 113 3.57 7.74 2.43
N LEU A 114 3.58 7.56 3.75
CA LEU A 114 4.32 8.39 4.71
C LEU A 114 5.63 7.66 5.06
N GLY A 115 6.71 8.02 4.38
CA GLY A 115 7.98 7.29 4.48
C GLY A 115 7.85 5.86 3.95
N THR A 116 8.56 4.91 4.55
CA THR A 116 8.62 3.51 4.05
C THR A 116 7.63 2.56 4.71
N ASN A 117 7.03 2.94 5.85
CA ASN A 117 6.29 2.01 6.71
C ASN A 117 4.79 2.28 6.77
N TRP A 118 4.33 3.45 6.31
CA TRP A 118 2.94 3.87 6.46
C TRP A 118 2.31 4.07 5.10
N GLN A 119 1.27 3.29 4.80
CA GLN A 119 0.55 3.32 3.53
C GLN A 119 -0.94 3.60 3.79
N SER A 120 -1.58 4.39 2.93
CA SER A 120 -3.02 4.63 3.02
C SER A 120 -3.79 3.44 2.45
N VAL A 121 -5.08 3.37 2.75
CA VAL A 121 -5.98 2.58 1.89
C VAL A 121 -5.95 3.13 0.46
N LEU A 122 -6.34 2.30 -0.51
CA LEU A 122 -6.53 2.75 -1.90
C LEU A 122 -7.62 3.83 -1.94
N SER A 123 -7.47 4.79 -2.86
CA SER A 123 -8.52 5.76 -3.18
C SER A 123 -9.76 5.06 -3.73
N THR A 124 -10.86 5.79 -3.85
CA THR A 124 -11.91 5.40 -4.78
C THR A 124 -11.35 5.33 -6.20
N ALA A 125 -11.79 4.34 -6.98
CA ALA A 125 -11.45 4.23 -8.39
C ALA A 125 -11.80 5.51 -9.17
N SER A 126 -10.96 5.86 -10.14
CA SER A 126 -11.26 6.89 -11.12
C SER A 126 -12.48 6.52 -11.96
N ALA A 127 -13.03 7.51 -12.67
CA ALA A 127 -13.92 7.24 -13.78
C ALA A 127 -13.23 6.34 -14.83
N GLU A 128 -14.03 5.56 -15.56
CA GLU A 128 -13.56 4.70 -16.63
C GLU A 128 -12.86 5.51 -17.72
N SER A 129 -11.77 4.99 -18.25
CA SER A 129 -11.13 5.54 -19.45
C SER A 129 -10.90 4.44 -20.45
N THR A 130 -11.46 4.58 -21.63
CA THR A 130 -11.42 3.53 -22.66
C THR A 130 -10.52 3.97 -23.78
N THR A 131 -9.48 3.17 -24.05
CA THR A 131 -8.62 3.39 -25.22
C THR A 131 -8.92 2.36 -26.30
N THR A 132 -8.87 2.78 -27.55
CA THR A 132 -9.15 1.93 -28.72
C THR A 132 -8.10 2.16 -29.80
N HIS A 133 -7.62 1.08 -30.41
CA HIS A 133 -6.76 1.07 -31.58
C HIS A 133 -7.53 0.43 -32.73
N SER A 134 -7.70 1.17 -33.82
CA SER A 134 -8.22 0.65 -35.09
C SER A 134 -7.23 0.99 -36.20
N GLY A 135 -6.37 0.03 -36.54
CA GLY A 135 -5.28 0.24 -37.50
C GLY A 135 -4.30 1.32 -37.04
N LYS A 136 -4.12 2.38 -37.84
CA LYS A 136 -3.28 3.55 -37.49
C LYS A 136 -4.02 4.58 -36.60
N THR A 137 -5.34 4.46 -36.46
CA THR A 137 -6.15 5.41 -35.69
C THR A 137 -6.27 4.93 -34.26
N LYS A 138 -6.11 5.87 -33.34
CA LYS A 138 -6.14 5.62 -31.91
C LYS A 138 -7.07 6.65 -31.26
N SER A 139 -7.90 6.21 -30.32
CA SER A 139 -8.89 7.05 -29.65
C SER A 139 -8.92 6.76 -28.15
N CYS A 140 -9.28 7.76 -27.36
CA CYS A 140 -9.45 7.65 -25.91
C CYS A 140 -10.72 8.39 -25.53
N THR A 141 -11.64 7.70 -24.86
CA THR A 141 -12.95 8.22 -24.48
C THR A 141 -13.09 8.14 -22.96
N GLN A 142 -13.75 9.15 -22.40
CA GLN A 142 -14.09 9.24 -20.98
C GLN A 142 -15.60 9.47 -20.85
N PRO A 143 -16.23 9.02 -19.75
CA PRO A 143 -17.64 9.27 -19.48
C PRO A 143 -17.95 10.75 -19.30
#